data_AF-A0AAG5DGF3-F1
#
_entry.id   AF-A0AAG5DGF3-F1
#
_cell.length_a   1.000
_cell.length_b   1.000
_cell.length_c   1.000
_cell.angle_alpha   90.00
_cell.angle_beta   90.00
_cell.angle_gamma   90.00
#
_symmetry.space_group_name_H-M   'P 1'
#
loop_
_entity.id
_entity.type
_entity.pdbx_description
1 polymer ?
#
loop_
_entity_poly.entity_id
_entity_poly.type
_entity_poly.pdbx_seq_one_letter_code
_entity_poly.pdbx_strand_id
1 'polypeptide(L)'
;MSSSVMSRLLVLSSVGIGGYLTGSYLERRKTGSVADYVNTGIAGGFCPKPALPIFGTVSAASIIPASSQPPATAVNVSRVGQIMKYGFPGLDNVRSFDDYVLSYDRRTRVAHWVFEHMTPETVKHNDAVDRAKCDFKPDESVHPFFRSLNSDYKGSGFDRGHMAAAGNHRVEQKHCDQTFFLTNMAPQVGVGFNRDKWNHLERYVRKLTKEYPNVYCCTGPLYLPRKEDDGKLYVKYQVIGANNVAVPTHFYKVIVMETSDGRLEMESYVLPNQKIDDKTPLTMFQVPPETVERAAGLLFFDKIARNKLTKINGKKV
;
A
#
# COMPACT_ATOMS: atom_id res chain seq x y z
N MET A 1 9.92 -69.00 -12.15
CA MET A 1 11.40 -68.97 -12.32
C MET A 1 11.69 -67.84 -13.29
N SER A 2 12.43 -66.77 -13.04
CA SER A 2 13.39 -66.41 -12.00
C SER A 2 13.34 -64.88 -11.81
N SER A 3 13.71 -64.47 -10.61
CA SER A 3 13.71 -63.14 -10.02
C SER A 3 14.85 -62.21 -10.51
N SER A 4 14.69 -60.93 -10.15
CA SER A 4 15.69 -59.84 -10.07
C SER A 4 15.82 -58.95 -11.30
N VAL A 5 15.27 -57.72 -11.22
CA VAL A 5 16.05 -56.47 -11.15
C VAL A 5 15.17 -55.43 -10.45
N MET A 6 15.38 -55.28 -9.15
CA MET A 6 14.89 -54.20 -8.32
C MET A 6 16.14 -53.55 -7.71
N SER A 7 16.15 -52.22 -7.62
CA SER A 7 17.17 -51.35 -7.00
C SER A 7 18.04 -50.52 -7.97
N ARG A 8 17.54 -49.33 -8.33
CA ARG A 8 18.34 -48.11 -8.54
C ARG A 8 17.53 -46.88 -8.10
N LEU A 9 17.33 -46.76 -6.79
CA LEU A 9 17.00 -45.51 -6.11
C LEU A 9 17.99 -45.41 -4.92
N LEU A 10 18.50 -44.21 -4.62
CA LEU A 10 19.47 -43.87 -3.55
C LEU A 10 20.95 -43.85 -3.94
N VAL A 11 21.39 -42.78 -4.62
CA VAL A 11 22.65 -42.10 -4.30
C VAL A 11 22.51 -40.63 -4.70
N LEU A 12 22.12 -39.74 -3.76
CA LEU A 12 22.40 -38.29 -3.82
C LEU A 12 22.00 -37.53 -2.53
N SER A 13 21.94 -38.19 -1.37
CA SER A 13 21.58 -37.56 -0.08
C SER A 13 22.62 -37.74 1.03
N SER A 14 23.84 -38.20 0.72
CA SER A 14 24.89 -38.43 1.73
C SER A 14 26.05 -37.42 1.72
N VAL A 15 26.13 -36.49 0.78
CA VAL A 15 27.23 -35.49 0.72
C VAL A 15 26.90 -34.18 1.46
N GLY A 16 25.61 -33.86 1.67
CA GLY A 16 25.19 -32.59 2.29
C GLY A 16 25.26 -32.54 3.83
N ILE A 17 25.09 -33.68 4.50
CA ILE A 17 24.96 -33.70 5.98
C ILE A 17 26.33 -33.80 6.67
N GLY A 18 27.31 -34.47 6.06
CA GLY A 18 28.68 -34.58 6.59
C GLY A 18 29.44 -33.26 6.62
N GLY A 19 29.23 -32.39 5.62
CA GLY A 19 29.85 -31.06 5.57
C GLY A 19 29.34 -30.10 6.66
N TYR A 20 28.04 -30.18 6.98
CA TYR A 20 27.41 -29.32 7.98
C TYR A 20 27.85 -29.65 9.41
N LEU A 21 27.95 -30.94 9.76
CA LEU A 21 28.35 -31.37 11.10
C LEU A 21 29.86 -31.17 11.36
N THR A 22 30.70 -31.32 10.34
CA THR A 22 32.15 -31.06 10.45
C THR A 22 32.45 -29.57 10.56
N GLY A 23 31.73 -28.72 9.81
CA GLY A 23 31.86 -27.26 9.87
C GLY A 23 31.44 -26.67 11.22
N SER A 24 30.32 -27.14 11.78
CA SER A 24 29.79 -26.66 13.06
C SER A 24 30.60 -27.14 14.29
N TYR A 25 31.30 -28.27 14.20
CA TYR A 25 32.24 -28.73 15.24
C TYR A 25 33.55 -27.93 15.24
N LEU A 26 34.07 -27.56 14.07
CA LEU A 26 35.30 -26.76 13.93
C LEU A 26 35.11 -25.29 14.34
N GLU A 27 33.95 -24.69 14.10
CA GLU A 27 33.65 -23.32 14.57
C GLU A 27 33.51 -23.23 16.10
N ARG A 28 32.96 -24.26 16.75
CA ARG A 28 32.85 -24.31 18.22
C ARG A 28 34.19 -24.52 18.94
N ARG A 29 35.22 -25.00 18.24
CA ARG A 29 36.60 -25.07 18.76
C ARG A 29 37.42 -23.80 18.58
N LYS A 30 36.98 -22.84 17.76
CA LYS A 30 37.63 -21.53 17.59
C LYS A 30 37.11 -20.43 18.51
N THR A 31 36.02 -20.67 19.24
CA THR A 31 35.39 -19.69 20.15
C THR A 31 35.49 -20.05 21.64
N GLY A 32 36.21 -21.12 21.98
CA GLY A 32 36.48 -21.49 23.38
C GLY A 32 37.94 -21.24 23.74
N SER A 33 38.30 -20.01 24.12
CA SER A 33 39.41 -19.66 25.03
C SER A 33 39.84 -18.21 24.82
N VAL A 34 39.25 -17.25 25.55
CA VAL A 34 39.98 -16.12 26.18
C VAL A 34 39.13 -15.62 27.37
N ALA A 35 39.22 -16.33 28.48
CA ALA A 35 39.24 -15.69 29.79
C ALA A 35 40.73 -15.49 30.13
N ASP A 36 41.03 -14.45 30.92
CA ASP A 36 42.35 -14.03 31.41
C ASP A 36 43.15 -13.10 30.46
N TYR A 37 43.08 -11.79 30.71
CA TYR A 37 44.11 -11.09 31.50
C TYR A 37 43.82 -9.58 31.57
N VAL A 38 43.76 -9.11 32.82
CA VAL A 38 43.75 -7.72 33.23
C VAL A 38 45.16 -7.14 33.07
N ASN A 39 45.25 -5.93 32.50
CA ASN A 39 46.28 -4.90 32.72
C ASN A 39 47.69 -5.13 32.13
N THR A 40 48.07 -4.34 31.12
CA THR A 40 49.34 -3.57 30.99
C THR A 40 49.38 -2.86 29.63
N GLY A 41 49.97 -1.65 29.58
CA GLY A 41 49.76 -0.69 28.49
C GLY A 41 50.79 -0.64 27.36
N ILE A 42 50.51 0.35 26.50
CA ILE A 42 51.37 1.10 25.55
C ILE A 42 51.71 0.46 24.18
N ALA A 43 51.36 1.25 23.16
CA ALA A 43 51.90 1.41 21.80
C ALA A 43 51.58 0.39 20.69
N GLY A 44 51.04 0.91 19.58
CA GLY A 44 51.17 0.32 18.24
C GLY A 44 49.93 0.47 17.37
N GLY A 45 50.05 1.19 16.25
CA GLY A 45 48.97 1.64 15.38
C GLY A 45 48.00 0.58 14.84
N PHE A 46 46.72 0.96 14.75
CA PHE A 46 45.69 0.23 14.01
C PHE A 46 45.02 1.13 12.96
N CYS A 47 44.97 0.61 11.74
CA CYS A 47 44.17 1.11 10.62
C CYS A 47 42.70 0.69 10.82
N PRO A 48 41.71 1.61 10.81
CA PRO A 48 40.31 1.24 10.93
C PRO A 48 39.65 1.15 9.55
N LYS A 49 39.30 -0.08 9.11
CA LYS A 49 38.19 -0.26 8.16
C LYS A 49 36.87 -0.33 8.94
N PRO A 50 35.78 0.25 8.41
CA PRO A 50 34.58 0.52 9.19
C PRO A 50 33.81 -0.76 9.53
N ALA A 51 33.74 -1.06 10.83
CA ALA A 51 32.86 -2.06 11.41
C ALA A 51 31.42 -1.52 11.46
N LEU A 52 30.47 -2.39 11.11
CA LEU A 52 29.03 -2.17 11.27
C LEU A 52 28.71 -1.93 12.77
N PRO A 53 27.85 -0.96 13.12
CA PRO A 53 27.56 -0.67 14.52
C PRO A 53 26.75 -1.80 15.15
N ILE A 54 27.25 -2.26 16.30
CA ILE A 54 26.57 -3.18 17.21
C ILE A 54 25.43 -2.41 17.90
N PHE A 55 24.24 -3.01 17.90
CA PHE A 55 23.02 -2.45 18.49
C PHE A 55 23.24 -2.00 19.93
N GLY A 56 22.92 -0.75 20.21
CA GLY A 56 22.94 -0.16 21.54
C GLY A 56 21.94 -0.82 22.48
N THR A 57 22.36 -0.98 23.73
CA THR A 57 21.60 -1.53 24.85
C THR A 57 20.32 -0.73 25.10
N VAL A 58 19.21 -1.47 25.25
CA VAL A 58 17.89 -0.94 25.62
C VAL A 58 17.97 -0.30 27.01
N SER A 59 17.69 1.01 27.09
CA SER A 59 17.52 1.70 28.37
C SER A 59 16.14 1.34 28.93
N ALA A 60 16.12 0.76 30.12
CA ALA A 60 14.90 0.44 30.84
C ALA A 60 14.16 1.73 31.23
N ALA A 61 12.85 1.77 30.97
CA ALA A 61 12.00 2.91 31.27
C ALA A 61 11.90 3.15 32.79
N SER A 62 12.21 4.36 33.21
CA SER A 62 11.98 4.85 34.57
C SER A 62 10.49 5.16 34.78
N ILE A 63 9.91 4.67 35.87
CA ILE A 63 8.53 4.98 36.26
C ILE A 63 8.47 6.41 36.79
N ILE A 64 7.70 7.29 36.14
CA ILE A 64 7.42 8.66 36.59
C ILE A 64 6.23 8.61 37.58
N PRO A 65 6.28 9.26 38.75
CA PRO A 65 5.14 9.33 39.66
C PRO A 65 4.01 10.15 39.03
N ALA A 66 2.78 9.67 39.16
CA ALA A 66 1.59 10.35 38.68
C ALA A 66 1.41 11.71 39.41
N SER A 67 1.64 12.82 38.70
CA SER A 67 1.18 14.14 39.12
C SER A 67 0.01 14.60 38.24
N SER A 68 -1.12 14.84 38.91
CA SER A 68 -2.27 15.68 38.52
C SER A 68 -2.70 15.66 37.05
N GLN A 69 -3.79 14.94 36.76
CA GLN A 69 -4.53 15.08 35.51
C GLN A 69 -4.96 16.54 35.29
N PRO A 70 -4.61 17.15 34.14
CA PRO A 70 -5.38 18.28 33.62
C PRO A 70 -6.73 17.76 33.08
N PRO A 71 -7.78 18.62 33.05
CA PRO A 71 -9.07 18.23 32.52
C PRO A 71 -8.95 17.75 31.07
N ALA A 72 -9.74 16.74 30.70
CA ALA A 72 -9.75 16.09 29.39
C ALA A 72 -9.85 17.12 28.24
N THR A 73 -8.70 17.54 27.73
CA THR A 73 -8.59 18.27 26.49
C THR A 73 -8.92 17.29 25.37
N ALA A 74 -9.79 17.70 24.46
CA ALA A 74 -10.08 16.95 23.24
C ALA A 74 -8.75 16.54 22.60
N VAL A 75 -8.47 15.24 22.54
CA VAL A 75 -7.25 14.72 21.92
C VAL A 75 -7.31 15.17 20.47
N ASN A 76 -6.47 16.14 20.10
CA ASN A 76 -6.40 16.63 18.73
C ASN A 76 -5.72 15.55 17.89
N VAL A 77 -6.49 14.56 17.46
CA VAL A 77 -6.02 13.44 16.65
C VAL A 77 -5.48 14.03 15.34
N SER A 78 -4.22 13.73 15.01
CA SER A 78 -3.61 14.20 13.77
C SER A 78 -4.45 13.80 12.55
N ARG A 79 -4.39 14.59 11.47
CA ARG A 79 -5.17 14.29 10.25
C ARG A 79 -4.88 12.88 9.71
N VAL A 80 -3.63 12.41 9.79
CA VAL A 80 -3.25 11.02 9.51
C VAL A 80 -3.97 10.03 10.42
N GLY A 81 -4.01 10.27 11.73
CA GLY A 81 -4.71 9.41 12.68
C GLY A 81 -6.21 9.34 12.41
N GLN A 82 -6.80 10.44 11.92
CA GLN A 82 -8.19 10.47 11.47
C GLN A 82 -8.38 9.64 10.20
N ILE A 83 -7.56 9.84 9.16
CA ILE A 83 -7.66 9.11 7.88
C ILE A 83 -7.44 7.61 8.08
N MET A 84 -6.44 7.26 8.90
CA MET A 84 -6.00 5.88 9.14
C MET A 84 -6.67 5.25 10.37
N LYS A 85 -7.86 5.76 10.77
CA LYS A 85 -8.64 5.30 11.93
C LYS A 85 -8.73 3.77 11.98
N TYR A 86 -8.96 3.14 10.83
CA TYR A 86 -9.20 1.71 10.70
C TYR A 86 -7.99 0.87 10.28
N GLY A 87 -6.77 1.42 10.40
CA GLY A 87 -5.53 0.69 10.14
C GLY A 87 -4.87 1.03 8.81
N PHE A 88 -3.62 0.60 8.68
CA PHE A 88 -2.81 0.78 7.48
C PHE A 88 -2.85 -0.49 6.64
N PRO A 89 -3.20 -0.44 5.34
CA PRO A 89 -3.23 -1.65 4.51
C PRO A 89 -1.88 -2.37 4.37
N GLY A 90 -0.80 -1.59 4.46
CA GLY A 90 0.59 -2.02 4.50
C GLY A 90 1.47 -0.84 4.90
N LEU A 91 2.78 -1.03 5.07
CA LEU A 91 3.68 0.02 5.59
C LEU A 91 4.85 0.39 4.65
N ASP A 92 4.85 -0.11 3.41
CA ASP A 92 5.92 0.19 2.46
C ASP A 92 5.85 1.65 1.96
N ASN A 93 6.95 2.40 2.11
CA ASN A 93 7.11 3.80 1.67
C ASN A 93 5.86 4.68 1.90
N VAL A 94 5.34 4.69 3.13
CA VAL A 94 4.17 5.49 3.49
C VAL A 94 4.53 6.98 3.52
N ARG A 95 3.64 7.80 2.96
CA ARG A 95 3.74 9.25 2.85
C ARG A 95 2.42 9.87 3.28
N SER A 96 2.51 10.87 4.14
CA SER A 96 1.36 11.69 4.51
C SER A 96 1.34 12.94 3.65
N PHE A 97 0.20 13.19 3.02
CA PHE A 97 -0.15 14.51 2.52
C PHE A 97 -1.09 15.17 3.51
N ASP A 98 -1.54 16.38 3.21
CA ASP A 98 -2.33 17.17 4.16
C ASP A 98 -3.73 16.55 4.35
N ASP A 99 -4.28 15.90 3.32
CA ASP A 99 -5.66 15.38 3.33
C ASP A 99 -5.85 13.95 2.79
N TYR A 100 -4.76 13.24 2.50
CA TYR A 100 -4.76 11.81 2.18
C TYR A 100 -3.44 11.15 2.58
N VAL A 101 -3.44 9.82 2.69
CA VAL A 101 -2.24 9.02 2.97
C VAL A 101 -1.97 8.10 1.80
N LEU A 102 -0.70 7.90 1.45
CA LEU A 102 -0.29 7.10 0.30
C LEU A 102 0.85 6.15 0.69
N SER A 103 0.84 4.92 0.17
CA SER A 103 1.98 4.00 0.19
C SER A 103 2.49 3.85 -1.24
N TYR A 104 3.79 4.12 -1.46
CA TYR A 104 4.35 4.17 -2.82
C TYR A 104 5.14 2.90 -3.17
N ASP A 105 4.79 2.25 -4.28
CA ASP A 105 5.55 1.14 -4.82
C ASP A 105 6.67 1.66 -5.73
N ARG A 106 7.88 1.74 -5.17
CA ARG A 106 9.10 2.15 -5.89
C ARG A 106 9.40 1.26 -7.11
N ARG A 107 8.94 0.00 -7.12
CA ARG A 107 9.18 -0.94 -8.23
C ARG A 107 8.23 -0.67 -9.39
N THR A 108 6.96 -0.40 -9.13
CA THR A 108 5.96 -0.14 -10.19
C THR A 108 5.82 1.34 -10.56
N ARG A 109 6.42 2.24 -9.75
CA ARG A 109 6.38 3.70 -9.90
C ARG A 109 4.97 4.29 -9.77
N VAL A 110 4.08 3.56 -9.10
CA VAL A 110 2.70 3.95 -8.76
C VAL A 110 2.45 3.66 -7.28
N ALA A 111 1.32 4.10 -6.72
CA ALA A 111 0.96 3.75 -5.34
C ALA A 111 0.66 2.26 -5.19
N HIS A 112 1.02 1.65 -4.05
CA HIS A 112 0.41 0.40 -3.58
C HIS A 112 -1.06 0.64 -3.22
N TRP A 113 -1.29 1.73 -2.49
CA TRP A 113 -2.60 2.18 -2.07
C TRP A 113 -2.57 3.66 -1.69
N VAL A 114 -3.74 4.30 -1.75
CA VAL A 114 -4.03 5.57 -1.10
C VAL A 114 -5.23 5.40 -0.18
N PHE A 115 -5.31 6.24 0.84
CA PHE A 115 -6.37 6.22 1.83
C PHE A 115 -6.91 7.63 2.04
N GLU A 116 -8.23 7.75 1.98
CA GLU A 116 -8.97 9.00 2.05
C GLU A 116 -10.04 8.89 3.14
N HIS A 117 -10.25 9.98 3.89
CA HIS A 117 -11.38 10.13 4.80
C HIS A 117 -12.18 11.38 4.38
N MET A 118 -13.41 11.14 3.94
CA MET A 118 -14.32 12.14 3.41
C MET A 118 -15.50 12.36 4.35
N THR A 119 -15.89 13.62 4.51
CA THR A 119 -17.11 14.04 5.21
C THR A 119 -17.94 14.92 4.25
N PRO A 120 -19.20 15.28 4.58
CA PRO A 120 -19.96 16.24 3.78
C PRO A 120 -19.19 17.55 3.52
N GLU A 121 -18.44 18.02 4.51
CA GLU A 121 -17.68 19.28 4.48
C GLU A 121 -16.47 19.18 3.55
N THR A 122 -15.70 18.08 3.60
CA THR A 122 -14.43 17.98 2.87
C THR A 122 -14.60 17.89 1.35
N VAL A 123 -15.74 17.34 0.90
CA VAL A 123 -16.06 17.16 -0.54
C VAL A 123 -16.97 18.24 -1.12
N LYS A 124 -17.49 19.13 -0.25
CA LYS A 124 -18.34 20.26 -0.67
C LYS A 124 -17.59 21.13 -1.67
N HIS A 125 -18.32 21.67 -2.65
CA HIS A 125 -17.73 22.64 -3.57
C HIS A 125 -17.27 23.88 -2.80
N ASN A 126 -16.09 24.38 -3.14
CA ASN A 126 -15.46 25.53 -2.53
C ASN A 126 -14.89 26.40 -3.66
N ASP A 127 -15.38 27.63 -3.77
CA ASP A 127 -14.96 28.58 -4.81
C ASP A 127 -13.49 29.02 -4.65
N ALA A 128 -12.91 28.83 -3.46
CA ALA A 128 -11.49 29.09 -3.20
C ALA A 128 -10.55 27.99 -3.75
N VAL A 129 -11.09 26.84 -4.17
CA VAL A 129 -10.32 25.71 -4.72
C VAL A 129 -10.59 25.56 -6.21
N ASP A 130 -9.60 25.93 -7.01
CA ASP A 130 -9.63 25.87 -8.46
C ASP A 130 -8.69 24.77 -8.99
N ARG A 131 -9.29 23.69 -9.51
CA ARG A 131 -8.56 22.57 -10.10
C ARG A 131 -7.75 22.97 -11.35
N ALA A 132 -8.14 24.06 -12.04
CA ALA A 132 -7.43 24.51 -13.23
C ALA A 132 -6.03 25.06 -12.92
N LYS A 133 -5.76 25.40 -11.65
CA LYS A 133 -4.45 25.86 -11.17
C LYS A 133 -3.49 24.71 -10.82
N CYS A 134 -3.96 23.47 -10.88
CA CYS A 134 -3.17 22.32 -10.47
C CYS A 134 -2.39 21.74 -11.66
N ASP A 135 -1.09 21.52 -11.46
CA ASP A 135 -0.20 20.93 -12.45
C ASP A 135 0.28 19.55 -12.03
N PHE A 136 0.22 18.59 -12.97
CA PHE A 136 0.86 17.30 -12.78
C PHE A 136 2.37 17.47 -12.63
N LYS A 137 2.90 17.10 -11.47
CA LYS A 137 4.32 17.29 -11.17
C LYS A 137 4.93 16.08 -10.46
N PRO A 138 6.21 15.79 -10.73
CA PRO A 138 6.94 14.79 -9.97
C PRO A 138 6.92 15.11 -8.47
N ASP A 139 6.97 14.06 -7.65
CA ASP A 139 7.22 14.21 -6.22
C ASP A 139 8.73 14.16 -5.94
N GLU A 140 9.29 15.30 -5.55
CA GLU A 140 10.73 15.43 -5.36
C GLU A 140 11.26 14.70 -4.13
N SER A 141 10.39 14.32 -3.19
CA SER A 141 10.81 13.51 -2.04
C SER A 141 11.05 12.05 -2.41
N VAL A 142 10.61 11.58 -3.59
CA VAL A 142 10.93 10.24 -4.08
C VAL A 142 12.28 10.26 -4.77
N HIS A 143 13.17 9.33 -4.39
CA HIS A 143 14.48 9.18 -5.01
C HIS A 143 14.36 9.06 -6.54
N PRO A 144 15.20 9.74 -7.34
CA PRO A 144 15.05 9.82 -8.80
C PRO A 144 14.87 8.47 -9.52
N PHE A 145 15.55 7.41 -9.07
CA PHE A 145 15.42 6.05 -9.66
C PHE A 145 13.99 5.47 -9.64
N PHE A 146 13.17 5.95 -8.72
CA PHE A 146 11.83 5.40 -8.47
C PHE A 146 10.73 6.40 -8.81
N ARG A 147 11.08 7.51 -9.45
CA ARG A 147 10.14 8.60 -9.73
C ARG A 147 9.52 8.42 -11.12
N SER A 148 8.20 8.47 -11.20
CA SER A 148 7.49 8.65 -12.47
C SER A 148 7.55 10.12 -12.90
N LEU A 149 7.66 10.36 -14.21
CA LEU A 149 7.74 11.68 -14.82
C LEU A 149 6.62 11.88 -15.85
N ASN A 150 6.28 13.13 -16.14
CA ASN A 150 5.29 13.45 -17.19
C ASN A 150 5.69 12.88 -18.56
N SER A 151 7.01 12.77 -18.83
CA SER A 151 7.54 12.15 -20.05
C SER A 151 7.21 10.67 -20.17
N ASP A 152 7.00 9.94 -19.07
CA ASP A 152 6.64 8.53 -19.12
C ASP A 152 5.20 8.32 -19.61
N TYR A 153 4.32 9.27 -19.30
CA TYR A 153 2.91 9.26 -19.69
C TYR A 153 2.67 9.87 -21.07
N LYS A 154 3.51 10.83 -21.48
CA LYS A 154 3.36 11.55 -22.76
C LYS A 154 3.44 10.58 -23.93
N GLY A 155 2.38 10.52 -24.75
CA GLY A 155 2.32 9.64 -25.92
C GLY A 155 2.15 8.15 -25.60
N SER A 156 1.94 7.78 -24.33
CA SER A 156 1.80 6.37 -23.91
C SER A 156 0.46 5.72 -24.28
N GLY A 157 -0.56 6.53 -24.60
CA GLY A 157 -1.94 6.08 -24.75
C GLY A 157 -2.75 6.03 -23.44
N PHE A 158 -2.11 6.33 -22.30
CA PHE A 158 -2.75 6.34 -20.98
C PHE A 158 -2.85 7.75 -20.40
N ASP A 159 -3.91 7.98 -19.64
CA ASP A 159 -4.04 9.15 -18.78
C ASP A 159 -3.19 8.99 -17.51
N ARG A 160 -2.84 10.14 -16.90
CA ARG A 160 -2.38 10.22 -15.51
C ARG A 160 -3.60 10.10 -14.60
N GLY A 161 -4.01 8.87 -14.30
CA GLY A 161 -5.19 8.57 -13.50
C GLY A 161 -4.91 8.71 -12.01
N HIS A 162 -5.70 9.53 -11.32
CA HIS A 162 -5.55 9.77 -9.89
C HIS A 162 -6.01 8.55 -9.08
N MET A 163 -5.27 8.19 -8.02
CA MET A 163 -5.77 7.24 -7.02
C MET A 163 -6.63 7.98 -5.98
N ALA A 164 -6.07 9.02 -5.35
CA ALA A 164 -6.79 9.97 -4.51
C ALA A 164 -7.29 11.11 -5.40
N ALA A 165 -8.60 11.19 -5.59
CA ALA A 165 -9.18 12.03 -6.64
C ALA A 165 -9.22 13.49 -6.20
N ALA A 166 -8.78 14.43 -7.05
CA ALA A 166 -8.82 15.86 -6.75
C ALA A 166 -10.18 16.37 -6.26
N GLY A 167 -11.28 15.79 -6.75
CA GLY A 167 -12.64 16.15 -6.33
C GLY A 167 -12.99 15.80 -4.88
N ASN A 168 -12.18 14.99 -4.20
CA ASN A 168 -12.37 14.57 -2.81
C ASN A 168 -11.72 15.55 -1.81
N HIS A 169 -10.84 16.43 -2.28
CA HIS A 169 -9.97 17.28 -1.46
C HIS A 169 -10.19 18.76 -1.76
N ARG A 170 -11.30 19.31 -1.24
CA ARG A 170 -11.81 20.65 -1.63
C ARG A 170 -11.80 21.68 -0.50
N VAL A 171 -11.18 21.36 0.64
CA VAL A 171 -11.10 22.29 1.78
C VAL A 171 -10.12 23.43 1.47
N GLU A 172 -8.92 23.10 0.99
CA GLU A 172 -7.88 24.07 0.65
C GLU A 172 -7.28 23.77 -0.72
N GLN A 173 -6.80 24.81 -1.42
CA GLN A 173 -6.15 24.66 -2.73
C GLN A 173 -4.98 23.67 -2.65
N LYS A 174 -4.18 23.74 -1.60
CA LYS A 174 -3.02 22.86 -1.37
C LYS A 174 -3.42 21.38 -1.28
N HIS A 175 -4.57 21.06 -0.67
CA HIS A 175 -5.04 19.67 -0.60
C HIS A 175 -5.32 19.13 -2.00
N CYS A 176 -5.98 19.93 -2.85
CA CYS A 176 -6.21 19.61 -4.26
C CYS A 176 -4.88 19.49 -5.03
N ASP A 177 -3.97 20.46 -4.89
CA ASP A 177 -2.67 20.49 -5.58
C ASP A 177 -1.82 19.23 -5.28
N GLN A 178 -1.83 18.76 -4.03
CA GLN A 178 -1.10 17.55 -3.62
C GLN A 178 -1.62 16.28 -4.31
N THR A 179 -2.86 16.27 -4.80
CA THR A 179 -3.37 15.12 -5.56
C THR A 179 -2.72 15.00 -6.94
N PHE A 180 -2.13 16.08 -7.47
CA PHE A 180 -1.48 16.10 -8.80
C PHE A 180 -0.01 15.65 -8.77
N PHE A 181 0.50 15.19 -7.63
CA PHE A 181 1.79 14.51 -7.59
C PHE A 181 1.75 13.20 -8.37
N LEU A 182 2.77 12.94 -9.18
CA LEU A 182 2.86 11.72 -9.99
C LEU A 182 2.99 10.43 -9.17
N THR A 183 3.30 10.53 -7.87
CA THR A 183 3.22 9.42 -6.92
C THR A 183 1.79 8.92 -6.70
N ASN A 184 0.80 9.80 -6.84
CA ASN A 184 -0.64 9.51 -6.77
C ASN A 184 -1.23 9.09 -8.13
N MET A 185 -0.40 8.96 -9.18
CA MET A 185 -0.85 8.57 -10.51
C MET A 185 -0.58 7.10 -10.80
N ALA A 186 -1.48 6.50 -11.57
CA ALA A 186 -1.19 5.30 -12.32
C ALA A 186 -1.67 5.46 -13.77
N PRO A 187 -1.06 4.75 -14.74
CA PRO A 187 -1.54 4.74 -16.11
C PRO A 187 -2.95 4.14 -16.19
N GLN A 188 -3.92 4.95 -16.58
CA GLN A 188 -5.31 4.55 -16.75
C GLN A 188 -5.77 4.74 -18.18
N VAL A 189 -6.58 3.82 -18.70
CA VAL A 189 -7.28 4.03 -19.97
C VAL A 189 -8.14 5.29 -19.85
N GLY A 190 -8.04 6.19 -20.83
CA GLY A 190 -8.72 7.49 -20.79
C GLY A 190 -10.23 7.36 -20.99
N VAL A 191 -10.65 7.35 -22.26
CA VAL A 191 -12.07 7.26 -22.65
C VAL A 191 -12.63 5.88 -22.33
N GLY A 192 -13.78 5.86 -21.67
CA GLY A 192 -14.51 4.70 -21.16
C GLY A 192 -13.99 4.16 -19.82
N PHE A 193 -12.94 4.76 -19.24
CA PHE A 193 -12.44 4.37 -17.93
C PHE A 193 -12.15 5.58 -17.03
N ASN A 194 -10.93 6.14 -17.03
CA ASN A 194 -10.53 7.26 -16.15
C ASN A 194 -11.51 8.44 -16.26
N ARG A 195 -11.84 8.84 -17.49
CA ARG A 195 -12.68 10.02 -17.77
C ARG A 195 -14.17 9.76 -17.53
N ASP A 196 -14.57 8.49 -17.49
CA ASP A 196 -15.96 8.04 -17.53
C ASP A 196 -16.25 7.09 -16.36
N LYS A 197 -16.19 5.75 -16.55
CA LYS A 197 -16.62 4.76 -15.57
C LYS A 197 -15.91 4.84 -14.21
N TRP A 198 -14.61 5.10 -14.20
CA TRP A 198 -13.84 5.28 -12.96
C TRP A 198 -14.29 6.55 -12.22
N ASN A 199 -14.43 7.66 -12.93
CA ASN A 199 -14.99 8.90 -12.40
C ASN A 199 -16.46 8.73 -11.93
N HIS A 200 -17.26 7.85 -12.55
CA HIS A 200 -18.59 7.51 -12.04
C HIS A 200 -18.52 6.86 -10.65
N LEU A 201 -17.58 5.93 -10.44
CA LEU A 201 -17.33 5.34 -9.13
C LEU A 201 -16.85 6.40 -8.12
N GLU A 202 -15.93 7.28 -8.51
CA GLU A 202 -15.46 8.36 -7.63
C GLU A 202 -16.59 9.34 -7.23
N ARG A 203 -17.44 9.71 -8.19
CA ARG A 203 -18.64 10.54 -7.93
C ARG A 203 -19.63 9.83 -7.02
N TYR A 204 -19.79 8.51 -7.18
CA TYR A 204 -20.63 7.71 -6.31
C TYR A 204 -20.07 7.69 -4.88
N VAL A 205 -18.78 7.41 -4.71
CA VAL A 205 -18.13 7.42 -3.38
C VAL A 205 -18.27 8.78 -2.70
N ARG A 206 -18.09 9.89 -3.43
CA ARG A 206 -18.38 11.23 -2.88
C ARG A 206 -19.83 11.43 -2.52
N LYS A 207 -20.77 10.87 -3.29
CA LYS A 207 -22.21 11.00 -3.02
C LYS A 207 -22.60 10.31 -1.71
N LEU A 208 -21.89 9.26 -1.30
CA LEU A 208 -22.12 8.57 -0.02
C LEU A 208 -22.04 9.53 1.17
N THR A 209 -21.23 10.59 1.12
CA THR A 209 -21.16 11.57 2.22
C THR A 209 -22.45 12.33 2.45
N LYS A 210 -23.43 12.26 1.54
CA LYS A 210 -24.78 12.81 1.77
C LYS A 210 -25.60 11.98 2.77
N GLU A 211 -25.27 10.71 2.93
CA GLU A 211 -25.99 9.75 3.77
C GLU A 211 -25.17 9.33 4.99
N TYR A 212 -23.84 9.31 4.85
CA TYR A 212 -22.91 8.84 5.88
C TYR A 212 -22.01 10.00 6.36
N PRO A 213 -21.98 10.33 7.66
CA PRO A 213 -21.12 11.39 8.19
C PRO A 213 -19.63 11.19 7.89
N ASN A 214 -19.15 9.94 7.89
CA ASN A 214 -17.75 9.62 7.58
C ASN A 214 -17.69 8.49 6.55
N VAL A 215 -16.93 8.72 5.48
CA VAL A 215 -16.65 7.75 4.42
C VAL A 215 -15.16 7.58 4.27
N TYR A 216 -14.68 6.36 4.48
CA TYR A 216 -13.27 5.99 4.36
C TYR A 216 -13.08 5.16 3.10
N CYS A 217 -12.11 5.50 2.27
CA CYS A 217 -11.90 4.85 0.99
C CYS A 217 -10.41 4.54 0.80
N CYS A 218 -10.11 3.26 0.59
CA CYS A 218 -8.81 2.80 0.12
C CYS A 218 -8.87 2.52 -1.38
N THR A 219 -7.97 3.11 -2.15
CA THR A 219 -7.89 2.95 -3.60
C THR A 219 -6.51 2.45 -4.00
N GLY A 220 -6.41 1.53 -4.96
CA GLY A 220 -5.11 1.09 -5.47
C GLY A 220 -5.17 0.27 -6.76
N PRO A 221 -4.01 -0.01 -7.36
CA PRO A 221 -3.88 -0.86 -8.55
C PRO A 221 -3.88 -2.36 -8.21
N LEU A 222 -4.19 -3.19 -9.21
CA LEU A 222 -4.03 -4.65 -9.17
C LEU A 222 -3.36 -5.17 -10.45
N TYR A 223 -2.61 -6.25 -10.28
CA TYR A 223 -1.94 -6.98 -11.35
C TYR A 223 -2.43 -8.43 -11.34
N LEU A 224 -3.62 -8.64 -11.90
CA LEU A 224 -4.34 -9.92 -11.81
C LEU A 224 -3.81 -10.93 -12.83
N PRO A 225 -3.73 -12.23 -12.47
CA PRO A 225 -3.34 -13.27 -13.39
C PRO A 225 -4.46 -13.59 -14.39
N ARG A 226 -4.07 -14.04 -15.58
CA ARG A 226 -4.97 -14.60 -16.58
C ARG A 226 -4.43 -15.95 -17.06
N LYS A 227 -5.34 -16.84 -17.43
CA LYS A 227 -4.98 -18.14 -18.01
C LYS A 227 -4.66 -17.94 -19.49
N GLU A 228 -3.53 -18.48 -19.95
CA GLU A 228 -3.15 -18.47 -21.36
C GLU A 228 -3.34 -19.87 -21.99
N ASP A 229 -3.12 -19.99 -23.30
CA ASP A 229 -3.44 -21.20 -24.08
C ASP A 229 -2.69 -22.45 -23.62
N ASP A 230 -1.54 -22.28 -22.96
CA ASP A 230 -0.75 -23.36 -22.36
C ASP A 230 -1.35 -23.92 -21.05
N GLY A 231 -2.48 -23.35 -20.61
CA GLY A 231 -3.20 -23.74 -19.42
C GLY A 231 -2.64 -23.17 -18.11
N LYS A 232 -1.60 -22.34 -18.14
CA LYS A 232 -0.97 -21.75 -16.95
C LYS A 232 -1.48 -20.32 -16.70
N LEU A 233 -1.27 -19.84 -15.48
CA LEU A 233 -1.61 -18.49 -15.05
C LEU A 233 -0.39 -17.58 -15.16
N TYR A 234 -0.57 -16.43 -15.81
CA TYR A 234 0.46 -15.41 -15.95
C TYR A 234 -0.07 -14.05 -15.53
N VAL A 235 0.78 -13.28 -14.85
CA VAL A 235 0.58 -11.84 -14.65
C VAL A 235 1.34 -11.12 -15.73
N LYS A 236 0.62 -10.44 -16.63
CA LYS A 236 1.20 -9.67 -17.73
C LYS A 236 0.61 -8.27 -17.74
N TYR A 237 1.47 -7.26 -17.72
CA TYR A 237 1.09 -5.86 -17.79
C TYR A 237 2.13 -5.06 -18.57
N GLN A 238 1.70 -3.94 -19.16
CA GLN A 238 2.59 -3.03 -19.87
C GLN A 238 3.37 -2.16 -18.87
N VAL A 239 4.58 -1.76 -19.24
CA VAL A 239 5.30 -0.64 -18.60
C VAL A 239 5.47 0.49 -19.62
N ILE A 240 5.40 1.74 -19.17
CA ILE A 240 5.50 2.93 -20.05
C ILE A 240 6.66 3.84 -19.63
N GLY A 241 7.20 4.57 -20.61
CA GLY A 241 8.26 5.54 -20.40
C GLY A 241 9.63 4.94 -20.10
N ALA A 242 10.63 5.80 -19.94
CA ALA A 242 11.99 5.40 -19.60
C ALA A 242 12.09 4.85 -18.17
N ASN A 243 11.18 5.27 -17.28
CA ASN A 243 11.14 4.84 -15.89
C ASN A 243 10.34 3.53 -15.67
N ASN A 244 9.83 2.91 -16.75
CA ASN A 244 9.07 1.66 -16.72
C ASN A 244 7.89 1.71 -15.72
N VAL A 245 7.07 2.75 -15.80
CA VAL A 245 5.87 2.91 -14.96
C VAL A 245 4.87 1.82 -15.32
N ALA A 246 4.46 1.01 -14.35
CA ALA A 246 3.58 -0.12 -14.60
C ALA A 246 2.15 0.33 -14.88
N VAL A 247 1.53 -0.23 -15.92
CA VAL A 247 0.10 -0.07 -16.26
C VAL A 247 -0.68 -1.15 -15.52
N PRO A 248 -1.48 -0.83 -14.49
CA PRO A 248 -2.25 -1.82 -13.75
C PRO A 248 -3.26 -2.53 -14.65
N THR A 249 -3.52 -3.81 -14.38
CA THR A 249 -4.57 -4.56 -15.09
C THR A 249 -5.96 -4.13 -14.63
N HIS A 250 -6.09 -3.79 -13.35
CA HIS A 250 -7.34 -3.42 -12.69
C HIS A 250 -7.04 -2.39 -11.60
N PHE A 251 -8.10 -1.76 -11.09
CA PHE A 251 -8.06 -0.91 -9.91
C PHE A 251 -9.16 -1.32 -8.95
N TYR A 252 -8.94 -1.08 -7.65
CA TYR A 252 -9.95 -1.31 -6.62
C TYR A 252 -10.31 -0.04 -5.87
N LYS A 253 -11.51 -0.05 -5.28
CA LYS A 253 -11.86 0.79 -4.13
C LYS A 253 -12.49 -0.09 -3.06
N VAL A 254 -12.00 -0.02 -1.82
CA VAL A 254 -12.64 -0.62 -0.64
C VAL A 254 -13.07 0.51 0.27
N ILE A 255 -14.36 0.56 0.59
CA ILE A 255 -15.02 1.70 1.21
C ILE A 255 -15.69 1.24 2.50
N VAL A 256 -15.49 1.96 3.59
CA VAL A 256 -16.27 1.83 4.84
C VAL A 256 -17.02 3.13 5.08
N MET A 257 -18.30 2.99 5.37
CA MET A 257 -19.19 4.10 5.67
C MET A 257 -19.70 3.97 7.11
N GLU A 258 -19.64 5.07 7.86
CA GLU A 258 -20.20 5.15 9.20
C GLU A 258 -21.61 5.73 9.12
N THR A 259 -22.62 5.00 9.61
CA THR A 259 -23.98 5.52 9.74
C THR A 259 -24.08 6.47 10.94
N SER A 260 -25.09 7.34 10.96
CA SER A 260 -25.32 8.29 12.07
C SER A 260 -25.54 7.61 13.43
N ASP A 261 -25.97 6.35 13.44
CA ASP A 261 -26.14 5.53 14.66
C ASP A 261 -24.91 4.68 15.02
N GLY A 262 -23.77 4.92 14.36
CA GLY A 262 -22.48 4.30 14.69
C GLY A 262 -22.26 2.90 14.14
N ARG A 263 -23.15 2.41 13.26
CA ARG A 263 -22.99 1.14 12.54
C ARG A 263 -22.08 1.36 11.33
N LEU A 264 -21.52 0.25 10.82
CA LEU A 264 -20.53 0.26 9.75
C LEU A 264 -21.04 -0.55 8.57
N GLU A 265 -21.04 0.06 7.39
CA GLU A 265 -21.32 -0.60 6.11
C GLU A 265 -20.04 -0.63 5.27
N MET A 266 -19.90 -1.63 4.41
CA MET A 266 -18.75 -1.77 3.54
C MET A 266 -19.16 -2.03 2.09
N GLU A 267 -18.39 -1.45 1.16
CA GLU A 267 -18.45 -1.80 -0.25
C GLU A 267 -17.06 -2.03 -0.83
N SER A 268 -16.95 -2.90 -1.82
CA SER A 268 -15.68 -3.21 -2.47
C SER A 268 -15.87 -3.42 -3.96
N TYR A 269 -15.08 -2.71 -4.75
CA TYR A 269 -15.16 -2.70 -6.21
C TYR A 269 -13.82 -3.07 -6.83
N VAL A 270 -13.85 -3.82 -7.94
CA VAL A 270 -12.69 -4.06 -8.81
C VAL A 270 -13.08 -3.81 -10.25
N LEU A 271 -12.40 -2.87 -10.92
CA LEU A 271 -12.68 -2.52 -12.30
C LEU A 271 -11.46 -2.79 -13.19
N PRO A 272 -11.63 -3.38 -14.39
CA PRO A 272 -10.54 -3.57 -15.33
C PRO A 272 -10.10 -2.24 -15.93
N ASN A 273 -8.79 -2.06 -16.10
CA ASN A 273 -8.19 -0.88 -16.72
C ASN A 273 -8.34 -0.94 -18.25
N GLN A 274 -9.57 -0.86 -18.72
CA GLN A 274 -9.96 -0.94 -20.12
C GLN A 274 -11.22 -0.10 -20.37
N LYS A 275 -11.59 0.13 -21.63
CA LYS A 275 -12.85 0.78 -21.97
C LYS A 275 -14.03 -0.03 -21.41
N ILE A 276 -14.90 0.62 -20.63
CA ILE A 276 -16.13 0.04 -20.10
C ILE A 276 -17.32 0.83 -20.68
N ASP A 277 -18.39 0.13 -21.05
CA ASP A 277 -19.63 0.79 -21.49
C ASP A 277 -20.26 1.59 -20.34
N ASP A 278 -20.58 2.86 -20.60
CA ASP A 278 -21.22 3.77 -19.65
C ASP A 278 -22.53 3.24 -19.09
N LYS A 279 -23.26 2.39 -19.81
CA LYS A 279 -24.48 1.74 -19.33
C LYS A 279 -24.24 0.64 -18.30
N THR A 280 -23.01 0.14 -18.18
CA THR A 280 -22.67 -0.92 -17.22
C THR A 280 -22.84 -0.43 -15.78
N PRO A 281 -23.72 -1.00 -14.95
CA PRO A 281 -23.92 -0.51 -13.59
C PRO A 281 -22.70 -0.82 -12.70
N LEU A 282 -22.41 0.07 -11.74
CA LEU A 282 -21.26 -0.09 -10.82
C LEU A 282 -21.35 -1.38 -9.99
N THR A 283 -22.56 -1.85 -9.68
CA THR A 283 -22.81 -3.07 -8.93
C THR A 283 -22.25 -4.33 -9.60
N MET A 284 -22.04 -4.32 -10.92
CA MET A 284 -21.39 -5.43 -11.64
C MET A 284 -19.92 -5.62 -11.25
N PHE A 285 -19.30 -4.57 -10.69
CA PHE A 285 -17.90 -4.57 -10.27
C PHE A 285 -17.73 -4.82 -8.77
N GLN A 286 -18.83 -5.04 -8.04
CA GLN A 286 -18.76 -5.38 -6.62
C GLN A 286 -18.18 -6.78 -6.45
N VAL A 287 -17.19 -6.89 -5.57
CA VAL A 287 -16.54 -8.17 -5.23
C VAL A 287 -16.50 -8.34 -3.71
N PRO A 288 -16.35 -9.58 -3.20
CA PRO A 288 -16.01 -9.78 -1.80
C PRO A 288 -14.70 -9.02 -1.47
N PRO A 289 -14.65 -8.27 -0.36
CA PRO A 289 -13.46 -7.50 0.00
C PRO A 289 -12.23 -8.40 0.22
N GLU A 290 -12.41 -9.64 0.65
CA GLU A 290 -11.33 -10.63 0.80
C GLU A 290 -10.69 -10.99 -0.55
N THR A 291 -11.43 -10.90 -1.65
CA THR A 291 -10.89 -11.07 -3.01
C THR A 291 -9.88 -9.97 -3.32
N VAL A 292 -10.17 -8.73 -2.90
CA VAL A 292 -9.26 -7.59 -3.09
C VAL A 292 -8.04 -7.74 -2.20
N GLU A 293 -8.21 -8.13 -0.94
CA GLU A 293 -7.11 -8.36 0.00
C GLU A 293 -6.12 -9.40 -0.53
N ARG A 294 -6.64 -10.54 -1.00
CA ARG A 294 -5.83 -11.61 -1.60
C ARG A 294 -5.08 -11.16 -2.84
N ALA A 295 -5.72 -10.35 -3.70
CA ALA A 295 -5.13 -9.89 -4.94
C ALA A 295 -4.10 -8.77 -4.74
N ALA A 296 -4.32 -7.88 -3.76
CA ALA A 296 -3.43 -6.77 -3.46
C ALA A 296 -2.27 -7.16 -2.54
N GLY A 297 -2.41 -8.23 -1.76
CA GLY A 297 -1.47 -8.57 -0.69
C GLY A 297 -1.54 -7.59 0.49
N LEU A 298 -2.73 -7.05 0.75
CA LEU A 298 -3.00 -6.03 1.77
C LEU A 298 -4.23 -6.44 2.60
N LEU A 299 -4.37 -5.90 3.81
CA LEU A 299 -5.60 -6.04 4.62
C LEU A 299 -6.29 -4.69 4.71
N PHE A 300 -7.58 -4.62 4.39
CA PHE A 300 -8.30 -3.34 4.42
C PHE A 300 -9.17 -3.26 5.66
N PHE A 301 -9.06 -2.15 6.39
CA PHE A 301 -9.85 -1.91 7.61
C PHE A 301 -9.65 -3.00 8.68
N ASP A 302 -8.41 -3.43 8.90
CA ASP A 302 -8.04 -4.56 9.76
C ASP A 302 -8.43 -4.40 11.24
N LYS A 303 -8.70 -3.16 11.68
CA LYS A 303 -9.26 -2.86 13.01
C LYS A 303 -10.76 -3.11 13.12
N ILE A 304 -11.45 -3.43 12.03
CA ILE A 304 -12.87 -3.78 12.01
C ILE A 304 -13.01 -5.29 11.82
N ALA A 305 -13.57 -5.98 12.81
CA ALA A 305 -13.99 -7.36 12.61
C ALA A 305 -15.16 -7.42 11.62
N ARG A 306 -15.08 -8.27 10.58
CA ARG A 306 -16.07 -8.34 9.50
C ARG A 306 -17.51 -8.60 9.99
N ASN A 307 -17.67 -9.34 11.09
CA ASN A 307 -18.96 -9.61 11.74
C ASN A 307 -19.56 -8.40 12.49
N LYS A 308 -18.83 -7.29 12.60
CA LYS A 308 -19.34 -6.02 13.13
C LYS A 308 -19.90 -5.10 12.04
N LEU A 309 -19.70 -5.45 10.77
CA LEU A 309 -20.32 -4.76 9.65
C LEU A 309 -21.81 -5.14 9.60
N THR A 310 -22.68 -4.18 9.34
CA THR A 310 -24.12 -4.43 9.15
C THR A 310 -24.44 -4.82 7.72
N LYS A 311 -23.66 -4.31 6.74
CA LYS A 311 -23.77 -4.67 5.34
C LYS A 311 -22.41 -4.76 4.65
N ILE A 312 -22.31 -5.67 3.69
CA ILE A 312 -21.23 -5.76 2.70
C ILE A 312 -21.85 -5.80 1.31
N ASN A 313 -21.50 -4.84 0.45
CA ASN A 313 -22.04 -4.70 -0.92
C ASN A 313 -23.58 -4.70 -0.93
N GLY A 314 -24.19 -3.94 -0.01
CA GLY A 314 -25.65 -3.84 0.14
C GLY A 314 -26.35 -5.06 0.77
N LYS A 315 -25.63 -6.16 1.05
CA LYS A 315 -26.19 -7.37 1.67
C LYS A 315 -25.91 -7.37 3.17
N LYS A 316 -26.91 -7.74 3.99
CA LYS A 316 -26.72 -7.88 5.44
C LYS A 316 -25.70 -9.00 5.74
N VAL A 317 -24.87 -8.77 6.75
CA VAL A 317 -23.89 -9.74 7.29
C VAL A 317 -24.54 -10.55 8.41
#